data_AF-A0A7X0GBW7-F1
#
_entry.id   AF-A0A7X0GBW7-F1
#
_cell.length_a   1.000
_cell.length_b   1.000
_cell.length_c   1.000
_cell.angle_alpha   90.00
_cell.angle_beta   90.00
_cell.angle_gamma   90.00
#
_symmetry.space_group_name_H-M   'P 1'
#
loop_
_entity.id
_entity.type
_entity.pdbx_description
1 polymer ?
#
loop_
_entity_poly.entity_id
_entity_poly.type
_entity_poly.pdbx_seq_one_letter_code
_entity_poly.pdbx_strand_id
1 'polypeptide(L)'
;MNATPNFLVDSYGHSFGVLSHYYGREAGLELREDIDTVLEPGMVVSMEPMITVLDGQPGAGGYREHDILVVGEDGAENITKFPFGPEYNIIGA
;
A
#
# COMPACT_ATOMS: atom_id res chain seq x y z
N MET A 1 1.49 25.75 17.85
CA MET A 1 0.80 24.77 16.99
C MET A 1 1.82 23.72 16.62
N ASN A 2 1.87 22.62 17.36
CA ASN A 2 2.74 21.51 17.00
C ASN A 2 2.05 20.77 15.85
N ALA A 3 2.53 20.97 14.63
CA ALA A 3 2.17 20.08 13.54
C ALA A 3 2.58 18.67 13.97
N THR A 4 1.62 17.77 14.08
CA THR A 4 1.91 16.33 14.13
C THR A 4 2.83 16.02 12.94
N PRO A 5 3.98 15.37 13.15
CA PRO A 5 4.79 14.94 12.02
C PRO A 5 3.94 13.97 11.20
N ASN A 6 3.65 14.33 9.95
CA ASN A 6 3.02 13.40 9.02
C ASN A 6 4.09 12.36 8.67
N PHE A 7 3.94 11.16 9.24
CA PHE A 7 4.81 10.02 8.95
C PHE A 7 4.34 9.25 7.71
N LEU A 8 3.16 9.55 7.15
CA LEU A 8 2.65 8.97 5.91
C LEU A 8 3.44 9.51 4.71
N VAL A 9 3.89 8.59 3.84
CA VAL A 9 4.86 8.92 2.77
C VAL A 9 4.31 8.69 1.36
N ASP A 10 3.41 7.73 1.19
CA ASP A 10 2.89 7.34 -0.13
C ASP A 10 1.37 7.07 -0.08
N SER A 11 0.76 6.98 -1.26
CA SER A 11 -0.61 6.50 -1.51
C SER A 11 -0.83 5.13 -0.86
N TYR A 12 -2.06 4.82 -0.48
CA TYR A 12 -2.39 3.51 0.10
C TYR A 12 -2.41 2.37 -0.92
N GLY A 13 -2.38 2.68 -2.22
CA GLY A 13 -2.36 1.70 -3.29
C GLY A 13 -2.61 2.29 -4.67
N HIS A 14 -2.47 1.43 -5.68
CA HIS A 14 -2.65 1.76 -7.10
C HIS A 14 -3.18 0.55 -7.89
N SER A 15 -3.57 0.77 -9.16
CA SER A 15 -4.03 -0.30 -10.05
C SER A 15 -2.90 -1.23 -10.54
N PHE A 16 -3.26 -2.49 -10.81
CA PHE A 16 -2.42 -3.48 -11.48
C PHE A 16 -2.84 -3.71 -12.93
N GLY A 17 -1.94 -4.28 -13.73
CA GLY A 17 -2.15 -4.56 -15.14
C GLY A 17 -0.84 -4.50 -15.92
N VAL A 18 -0.83 -3.80 -17.06
CA VAL A 18 0.39 -3.57 -17.84
C VAL A 18 1.07 -2.30 -17.36
N LEU A 19 1.98 -2.45 -16.40
CA LEU A 19 2.83 -1.37 -15.90
C LEU A 19 4.21 -1.89 -15.51
N SER A 20 5.15 -0.98 -15.33
CA SER A 20 6.47 -1.24 -14.78
C SER A 20 7.01 0.04 -14.13
N HIS A 21 8.21 -0.03 -13.59
CA HIS A 21 8.90 1.12 -13.00
C HIS A 21 9.22 2.24 -14.03
N TYR A 22 9.08 1.99 -15.33
CA TYR A 22 9.44 2.92 -16.41
C TYR A 22 8.33 3.15 -17.45
N TYR A 23 7.16 2.53 -17.31
CA TYR A 23 6.01 2.76 -18.19
C TYR A 23 4.68 2.31 -17.55
N GLY A 24 3.58 2.74 -18.16
CA GLY A 24 2.23 2.33 -17.75
C GLY A 24 1.81 2.95 -16.42
N ARG A 25 0.81 2.33 -15.78
CA ARG A 25 0.05 2.76 -14.59
C ARG A 25 -1.18 3.62 -14.93
N GLU A 26 -2.34 3.16 -14.48
CA GLU A 26 -3.61 3.85 -14.72
C GLU A 26 -3.85 4.87 -13.60
N ALA A 27 -3.54 6.13 -13.88
CA ALA A 27 -3.59 7.21 -12.88
C ALA A 27 -4.99 7.51 -12.32
N GLY A 28 -6.06 6.98 -12.93
CA GLY A 28 -7.43 7.17 -12.45
C GLY A 28 -7.76 6.35 -11.21
N LEU A 29 -7.04 5.26 -10.93
CA LEU A 29 -7.29 4.38 -9.78
C LEU A 29 -6.08 4.36 -8.84
N GLU A 30 -6.04 5.38 -7.99
CA GLU A 30 -5.04 5.59 -6.94
C GLU A 30 -5.78 5.77 -5.61
N LEU A 31 -5.36 5.08 -4.55
CA LEU A 31 -5.98 5.20 -3.22
C LEU A 31 -5.44 6.43 -2.49
N ARG A 32 -5.89 7.61 -2.94
CA ARG A 32 -5.51 8.94 -2.43
C ARG A 32 -6.73 9.74 -2.00
N GLU A 33 -6.49 10.77 -1.20
CA GLU A 33 -7.51 11.57 -0.54
C GLU A 33 -8.37 12.39 -1.50
N ASP A 34 -7.89 12.65 -2.71
CA ASP A 34 -8.52 13.48 -3.73
C ASP A 34 -8.96 12.70 -4.98
N ILE A 35 -9.04 11.37 -4.89
CA ILE A 35 -9.48 10.49 -5.99
C ILE A 35 -10.87 9.93 -5.68
N ASP A 36 -11.85 10.29 -6.52
CA ASP A 36 -13.26 9.90 -6.37
C ASP A 36 -13.63 8.58 -7.06
N THR A 37 -12.65 7.88 -7.65
CA THR A 37 -12.89 6.65 -8.42
C THR A 37 -13.50 5.56 -7.53
N VAL A 38 -14.63 5.00 -7.97
CA VAL A 38 -15.31 3.88 -7.32
C VAL A 38 -14.65 2.56 -7.74
N LEU A 39 -14.42 1.65 -6.78
CA LEU A 39 -13.93 0.31 -7.07
C LEU A 39 -15.03 -0.54 -7.71
N GLU A 40 -14.71 -1.19 -8.84
CA GLU A 40 -15.62 -2.06 -9.56
C GLU A 40 -15.08 -3.50 -9.65
N PRO A 41 -15.96 -4.52 -9.74
CA PRO A 41 -15.52 -5.90 -9.93
C PRO A 41 -14.61 -6.08 -11.15
N GLY A 42 -13.54 -6.84 -10.98
CA GLY A 42 -12.50 -7.07 -11.98
C GLY A 42 -11.30 -6.12 -11.88
N MET A 43 -11.41 -5.02 -11.12
CA MET A 43 -10.24 -4.19 -10.80
C MET A 43 -9.26 -4.97 -9.93
N VAL A 44 -7.97 -4.66 -10.08
CA VAL A 44 -6.90 -5.23 -9.27
C VAL A 44 -6.10 -4.08 -8.66
N VAL A 45 -6.00 -4.03 -7.34
CA VAL A 45 -5.39 -2.92 -6.58
C VAL A 45 -4.41 -3.43 -5.54
N SER A 46 -3.43 -2.61 -5.16
CA SER A 46 -2.65 -2.84 -3.94
C SER A 46 -3.34 -2.31 -2.68
N MET A 47 -2.95 -2.87 -1.54
CA MET A 47 -3.04 -2.23 -0.23
C MET A 47 -1.64 -2.20 0.38
N GLU A 48 -1.04 -1.01 0.48
CA GLU A 48 0.39 -0.83 0.75
C GLU A 48 0.73 0.32 1.72
N PRO A 49 0.11 0.38 2.91
CA PRO A 49 0.33 1.48 3.85
C PRO A 49 1.80 1.59 4.23
N MET A 50 2.33 2.82 4.17
CA MET A 50 3.71 3.12 4.55
C MET A 50 3.80 4.28 5.54
N ILE A 51 4.57 4.07 6.60
CA ILE A 51 5.04 5.15 7.47
C ILE A 51 6.57 5.21 7.45
N THR A 52 7.13 6.40 7.61
CA THR A 52 8.56 6.59 7.84
C THR A 52 8.80 7.42 9.08
N VAL A 53 9.49 6.83 10.05
CA VAL A 53 9.99 7.54 11.23
C VAL A 53 11.36 8.11 10.90
N LEU A 54 11.54 9.41 11.14
CA LEU A 54 12.75 10.15 10.80
C LEU A 54 13.99 9.59 11.53
N ASP A 55 15.16 9.76 10.89
CA ASP A 55 16.44 9.37 11.46
C ASP A 55 16.70 10.04 12.82
N GLY A 56 17.38 9.32 13.71
CA GLY A 56 17.65 9.75 15.09
C GLY A 56 16.46 9.68 16.05
N GLN A 57 15.27 9.27 15.61
CA GLN A 57 14.12 9.02 16.49
C GLN A 57 14.02 7.53 16.88
N PRO A 58 13.46 7.20 18.06
CA PRO A 58 13.13 5.81 18.40
C PRO A 58 12.21 5.19 17.33
N GLY A 59 12.61 4.02 16.81
CA GLY A 59 11.90 3.37 15.70
C GLY A 59 12.19 3.98 14.33
N ALA A 60 13.30 4.70 14.16
CA ALA A 60 13.72 5.22 12.85
C ALA A 60 13.73 4.10 11.79
N GLY A 61 13.10 4.39 10.64
CA GLY A 61 12.95 3.43 9.56
C GLY A 61 11.65 3.62 8.77
N GLY A 62 11.58 2.97 7.62
CA GLY A 62 10.37 2.82 6.81
C GLY A 62 9.69 1.50 7.12
N TYR A 63 8.39 1.53 7.35
CA TYR A 63 7.55 0.35 7.63
C TYR A 63 6.48 0.28 6.56
N ARG A 64 6.43 -0.82 5.81
CA ARG A 64 5.49 -1.03 4.73
C ARG A 64 5.21 -2.51 4.54
N GLU A 65 3.94 -2.84 4.42
CA GLU A 65 3.46 -4.10 3.88
C GLU A 65 2.85 -3.84 2.50
N HIS A 66 2.67 -4.84 1.65
CA HIS A 66 2.07 -4.65 0.33
C HIS A 66 1.37 -5.92 -0.16
N ASP A 67 0.04 -5.90 -0.14
CA ASP A 67 -0.81 -6.96 -0.66
C ASP A 67 -1.45 -6.56 -1.99
N ILE A 68 -1.82 -7.56 -2.80
CA ILE A 68 -2.56 -7.38 -4.05
C ILE A 68 -3.95 -7.99 -3.87
N LEU A 69 -4.97 -7.22 -4.24
CA LEU A 69 -6.36 -7.58 -4.11
C LEU A 69 -7.08 -7.54 -5.46
N VAL A 70 -7.82 -8.59 -5.77
CA VAL A 70 -8.76 -8.64 -6.90
C VAL A 70 -10.15 -8.29 -6.38
N VAL A 71 -10.75 -7.22 -6.91
CA VAL A 71 -12.10 -6.77 -6.53
C VAL A 71 -13.14 -7.68 -7.17
N GLY A 72 -14.04 -8.23 -6.37
CA GLY A 72 -15.20 -9.02 -6.79
C GLY A 72 -16.51 -8.27 -6.55
N GLU A 73 -17.65 -8.94 -6.80
CA GLU A 73 -18.99 -8.32 -6.67
C GLU A 73 -19.31 -7.90 -5.22
N ASP A 74 -18.93 -8.71 -4.23
CA ASP A 74 -19.28 -8.52 -2.82
C ASP A 74 -18.06 -8.29 -1.90
N GLY A 75 -16.86 -8.08 -2.46
CA GLY A 75 -15.64 -7.94 -1.67
C GLY A 75 -14.37 -7.98 -2.49
N ALA A 76 -13.27 -8.39 -1.86
CA ALA A 76 -11.97 -8.51 -2.53
C ALA A 76 -11.24 -9.79 -2.11
N GLU A 77 -10.61 -10.45 -3.08
CA GLU A 77 -9.72 -11.58 -2.85
C GLU A 77 -8.27 -11.08 -2.73
N ASN A 78 -7.66 -11.24 -1.55
CA ASN A 78 -6.23 -11.00 -1.38
C ASN A 78 -5.44 -12.17 -1.96
N ILE A 79 -4.63 -11.93 -2.99
CA ILE A 79 -3.84 -12.95 -3.68
C ILE A 79 -2.39 -13.03 -3.18
N THR A 80 -1.94 -12.11 -2.32
CA THR A 80 -0.65 -12.21 -1.63
C THR A 80 -0.78 -13.17 -0.45
N LYS A 81 0.08 -14.20 -0.39
CA LYS A 81 0.00 -15.28 0.61
C LYS A 81 1.21 -15.35 1.54
N PHE A 82 2.23 -14.52 1.31
CA PHE A 82 3.37 -14.45 2.21
C PHE A 82 2.90 -13.81 3.53
N PRO A 83 3.24 -14.38 4.69
CA PRO A 83 2.79 -13.82 5.96
C PRO A 83 3.47 -12.48 6.24
N PHE A 84 2.71 -11.56 6.84
CA PHE A 84 3.21 -10.26 7.29
C PHE A 84 3.21 -10.18 8.82
N GLY A 85 3.95 -9.21 9.36
CA GLY A 85 3.99 -8.94 10.79
C GLY A 85 5.11 -9.61 11.58
N PRO A 86 5.33 -9.16 12.82
CA PRO A 86 6.43 -9.60 13.68
C PRO A 86 6.36 -11.07 14.07
N GLU A 87 5.19 -11.71 14.01
CA GLU A 87 5.00 -13.13 14.30
C GLU A 87 5.75 -14.04 13.32
N TYR A 88 6.02 -13.56 12.11
CA TYR A 88 6.62 -14.33 11.03
C TYR A 88 7.93 -13.73 10.50
N ASN A 89 8.09 -12.41 10.55
CA ASN A 89 9.14 -11.70 9.80
C ASN A 89 10.33 -11.23 10.65
N ILE A 90 10.50 -11.74 11.87
CA ILE A 90 11.75 -11.59 12.64
C ILE A 90 12.68 -12.77 12.29
N ILE A 91 13.67 -12.51 11.43
CA ILE A 91 14.60 -13.54 10.93
C ILE A 91 15.76 -13.73 11.92
N GLY A 92 15.88 -14.93 12.49
CA GLY A 92 16.92 -15.28 13.48
C GLY A 92 18.12 -16.06 12.94
N ALA A 93 18.53 -15.80 11.69
CA ALA A 93 19.60 -16.53 11.01
C ALA A 93 20.98 -16.35 11.67
#